data_AF-A4S758-F1
#
_entry.id   AF-A4S758-F1
#
_cell.length_a   1.000
_cell.length_b   1.000
_cell.length_c   1.000
_cell.angle_alpha   90.00
_cell.angle_beta   90.00
_cell.angle_gamma   90.00
#
_symmetry.space_group_name_H-M   'P 1'
#
loop_
_entity.id
_entity.type
_entity.pdbx_description
1 polymer ?
#
loop_
_entity_poly.entity_id
_entity_poly.type
_entity_poly.pdbx_seq_one_letter_code
_entity_poly.pdbx_strand_id
1 'polypeptide(L)'
;VRPYTVRKGDTLESIASKRSMSAGEVKKYNKSLRGEGLAPGTTILLPANRVSKRDQEIIDGIRGVNEPRVYPCRGGESLNDIIEPRKISKAEVERLNPKLGALKAGTKVLLPPGKYTVREKEMLQGCGILPAETLNPLAVLGTPVARNALGAMIGLGAYAMYWAACKRYQDHGTKLWGNDREEINQD
;
A
#
# COMPACT_ATOMS: atom_id res chain seq x y z
N VAL A 1 -4.51 -5.05 11.21
CA VAL A 1 -4.73 -6.29 10.42
C VAL A 1 -4.09 -6.11 9.06
N ARG A 2 -3.83 -7.19 8.33
CA ARG A 2 -3.21 -7.17 7.01
C ARG A 2 -4.00 -8.02 6.03
N PRO A 3 -4.12 -7.60 4.76
CA PRO A 3 -4.70 -8.46 3.73
C PRO A 3 -3.77 -9.65 3.44
N TYR A 4 -4.35 -10.77 3.06
CA TYR A 4 -3.67 -11.96 2.56
C TYR A 4 -4.52 -12.60 1.48
N THR A 5 -4.03 -12.63 0.25
CA THR A 5 -4.71 -13.38 -0.81
C THR A 5 -4.37 -14.87 -0.71
N VAL A 6 -5.42 -15.69 -0.54
CA VAL A 6 -5.32 -17.15 -0.44
C VAL A 6 -4.80 -17.72 -1.75
N ARG A 7 -3.89 -18.70 -1.66
CA ARG A 7 -3.26 -19.35 -2.82
C ARG A 7 -3.71 -20.78 -2.96
N LYS A 8 -3.48 -21.37 -4.14
CA LYS A 8 -3.76 -22.78 -4.40
C LYS A 8 -3.03 -23.66 -3.37
N GLY A 9 -3.78 -24.50 -2.66
CA GLY A 9 -3.25 -25.39 -1.63
C GLY A 9 -3.12 -24.78 -0.23
N ASP A 10 -3.43 -23.49 -0.04
CA ASP A 10 -3.56 -22.94 1.31
C ASP A 10 -4.90 -23.37 1.93
N THR A 11 -4.83 -24.00 3.09
CA THR A 11 -5.99 -24.21 3.97
C THR A 11 -5.95 -23.26 5.15
N LEU A 12 -7.10 -23.05 5.79
CA LEU A 12 -7.20 -22.18 6.96
C LEU A 12 -6.29 -22.67 8.09
N GLU A 13 -6.23 -23.99 8.29
CA GLU A 13 -5.37 -24.68 9.25
C GLU A 13 -3.90 -24.44 8.90
N SER A 14 -3.51 -24.59 7.63
CA SER A 14 -2.12 -24.37 7.21
C SER A 14 -1.68 -22.91 7.41
N ILE A 15 -2.57 -21.95 7.14
CA ILE A 15 -2.31 -20.50 7.31
C ILE A 15 -2.14 -20.18 8.80
N ALA A 16 -3.00 -20.76 9.64
CA ALA A 16 -3.03 -20.56 11.08
C ALA A 16 -1.81 -21.20 11.76
N SER A 17 -1.51 -22.46 11.45
CA SER A 17 -0.35 -23.20 11.99
C SER A 17 0.98 -22.51 11.67
N LYS A 18 1.15 -21.99 10.45
CA LYS A 18 2.35 -21.23 10.05
C LYS A 18 2.59 -19.98 10.89
N ARG A 19 1.57 -19.47 11.59
CA ARG A 19 1.58 -18.23 12.38
C ARG A 19 1.27 -18.47 13.86
N SER A 20 1.34 -19.73 14.31
CA SER A 20 1.09 -20.13 15.69
C SER A 20 -0.26 -19.61 16.22
N MET A 21 -1.31 -19.69 15.40
CA MET A 21 -2.68 -19.32 15.74
C MET A 21 -3.63 -20.46 15.41
N SER A 22 -4.83 -20.40 15.99
CA SER A 22 -5.91 -21.34 15.69
C SER A 22 -6.74 -20.87 14.48
N ALA A 23 -7.34 -21.82 13.75
CA ALA A 23 -8.28 -21.52 12.67
C ALA A 23 -9.49 -20.69 13.18
N GLY A 24 -9.90 -20.91 14.43
CA GLY A 24 -10.96 -20.15 15.08
C GLY A 24 -10.61 -18.67 15.24
N GLU A 25 -9.37 -18.34 15.59
CA GLU A 25 -8.90 -16.94 15.67
C GLU A 25 -8.91 -16.26 14.30
N VAL A 26 -8.47 -16.95 13.24
CA VAL A 26 -8.54 -16.39 11.87
C VAL A 26 -10.00 -16.10 11.47
N LYS A 27 -10.93 -16.98 11.82
CA LYS A 27 -12.37 -16.77 11.59
C LYS A 27 -12.96 -15.62 12.41
N LYS A 28 -12.40 -15.29 13.59
CA LYS A 28 -12.84 -14.12 14.37
C LYS A 28 -12.55 -12.81 13.63
N TYR A 29 -11.40 -12.71 12.96
CA TYR A 29 -11.06 -11.55 12.13
C TYR A 29 -11.83 -11.51 10.81
N ASN A 30 -12.24 -12.67 10.30
CA ASN A 30 -12.91 -12.81 9.00
C ASN A 30 -14.33 -13.36 9.18
N LYS A 31 -15.27 -12.48 9.51
CA LYS A 31 -16.68 -12.85 9.74
C LYS A 31 -17.34 -13.50 8.52
N SER A 32 -16.89 -13.15 7.30
CA SER A 32 -17.37 -13.70 6.02
C SER A 32 -17.03 -15.18 5.81
N LEU A 33 -15.96 -15.70 6.45
CA LEU A 33 -15.51 -17.09 6.29
C LEU A 33 -16.29 -18.10 7.16
N ARG A 34 -17.41 -17.69 7.78
CA ARG A 34 -18.22 -18.55 8.64
C ARG A 34 -19.18 -19.46 7.88
N GLY A 35 -19.56 -19.09 6.66
CA GLY A 35 -20.49 -19.85 5.82
C GLY A 35 -19.86 -20.45 4.56
N GLU A 36 -18.77 -19.88 4.05
CA GLU A 36 -18.13 -20.31 2.81
C GLU A 36 -16.75 -20.95 3.07
N GLY A 37 -16.44 -21.98 2.30
CA GLY A 37 -15.11 -22.60 2.29
C GLY A 37 -14.03 -21.60 1.81
N LEU A 38 -12.77 -21.87 2.16
CA LEU A 38 -11.65 -21.02 1.76
C LEU A 38 -11.32 -21.26 0.27
N ALA A 39 -11.78 -20.38 -0.60
CA ALA A 39 -11.47 -20.44 -2.04
C ALA A 39 -10.10 -19.78 -2.33
N PRO A 40 -9.30 -20.35 -3.27
CA PRO A 40 -8.12 -19.67 -3.80
C PRO A 40 -8.50 -18.33 -4.44
N GLY A 41 -7.71 -17.29 -4.17
CA GLY A 41 -7.96 -15.93 -4.65
C GLY A 41 -8.77 -15.04 -3.70
N THR A 42 -9.42 -15.62 -2.68
CA THR A 42 -10.10 -14.83 -1.65
C THR A 42 -9.08 -14.06 -0.81
N THR A 43 -9.34 -12.78 -0.55
CA THR A 43 -8.53 -11.96 0.36
C THR A 43 -9.08 -12.07 1.78
N ILE A 44 -8.23 -12.51 2.71
CA ILE A 44 -8.55 -12.63 4.13
C ILE A 44 -7.71 -11.65 4.95
N LEU A 45 -8.21 -11.27 6.12
CA LEU A 45 -7.54 -10.40 7.06
C LEU A 45 -6.80 -11.24 8.11
N LEU A 46 -5.50 -10.99 8.25
CA LEU A 46 -4.67 -11.61 9.26
C LEU A 46 -4.22 -10.57 10.29
N PRO A 47 -3.99 -10.94 11.55
CA PRO A 47 -3.42 -10.03 12.52
C PRO A 47 -1.96 -9.69 12.15
N ALA A 48 -1.57 -8.44 12.38
CA ALA A 48 -0.25 -7.91 12.00
C ALA A 48 0.89 -8.44 12.88
N ASN A 49 0.61 -8.68 14.16
CA ASN A 49 1.57 -9.17 15.15
C ASN A 49 1.91 -10.66 15.00
N ARG A 50 1.23 -11.40 14.11
CA ARG A 50 1.49 -12.83 13.87
C ARG A 50 2.00 -13.02 12.44
N VAL A 51 3.32 -13.00 12.33
CA VAL A 51 4.06 -13.35 11.11
C VAL A 51 4.51 -14.80 11.17
N SER A 52 4.67 -15.44 10.01
CA SER A 52 5.28 -16.77 9.97
C SER A 52 6.78 -16.65 10.14
N LYS A 53 7.47 -17.70 10.63
CA LYS A 53 8.94 -17.69 10.77
C LYS A 53 9.65 -17.28 9.47
N ARG A 54 9.15 -17.81 8.35
CA ARG A 54 9.56 -17.47 6.99
C ARG A 54 9.43 -15.98 6.67
N ASP A 55 8.29 -15.41 7.02
CA ASP A 55 8.00 -14.00 6.77
C ASP A 55 8.89 -13.10 7.64
N GLN A 56 9.16 -13.54 8.88
CA GLN A 56 10.04 -12.88 9.81
C GLN A 56 11.48 -12.79 9.28
N GLU A 57 12.04 -13.89 8.75
CA GLU A 57 13.38 -13.87 8.15
C GLU A 57 13.49 -12.91 6.95
N ILE A 58 12.41 -12.75 6.17
CA ILE A 58 12.37 -11.79 5.06
C ILE A 58 12.36 -10.35 5.59
N ILE A 59 11.63 -10.10 6.67
CA ILE A 59 11.55 -8.78 7.32
C ILE A 59 12.90 -8.42 7.93
N ASP A 60 13.54 -9.36 8.64
CA ASP A 60 14.85 -9.18 9.26
C ASP A 60 15.96 -8.91 8.21
N GLY A 61 15.74 -9.36 6.96
CA GLY A 61 16.62 -9.09 5.83
C GLY A 61 16.52 -7.68 5.24
N ILE A 62 15.52 -6.88 5.66
CA ILE A 62 15.33 -5.50 5.20
C ILE A 62 16.09 -4.57 6.16
N ARG A 63 17.21 -4.04 5.69
CA ARG A 63 18.11 -3.17 6.48
C ARG A 63 17.74 -1.69 6.42
N GLY A 64 17.21 -1.23 5.29
CA GLY A 64 16.88 0.17 5.06
C GLY A 64 16.06 0.41 3.80
N VAL A 65 15.57 1.64 3.66
CA VAL A 65 14.86 2.09 2.45
C VAL A 65 15.88 2.26 1.32
N ASN A 66 15.62 1.66 0.16
CA ASN A 66 16.50 1.66 -1.02
C ASN A 66 17.82 0.90 -0.87
N GLU A 67 17.98 0.06 0.15
CA GLU A 67 19.14 -0.82 0.29
C GLU A 67 18.87 -2.22 -0.30
N PRO A 68 19.92 -2.91 -0.81
CA PRO A 68 19.80 -4.31 -1.15
C PRO A 68 19.34 -5.13 0.06
N ARG A 69 18.27 -5.91 -0.12
CA ARG A 69 17.72 -6.74 0.94
C ARG A 69 18.35 -8.12 0.92
N VAL A 70 18.54 -8.71 2.10
CA VAL A 70 19.03 -10.07 2.23
C VAL A 70 17.85 -11.04 2.15
N TYR A 71 17.86 -11.93 1.16
CA TYR A 71 16.88 -12.99 0.99
C TYR A 71 17.47 -14.35 1.40
N PRO A 72 16.86 -15.07 2.36
CA PRO A 72 17.25 -16.44 2.67
C PRO A 72 16.70 -17.39 1.59
N CYS A 73 17.58 -17.96 0.77
CA CYS A 73 17.20 -18.99 -0.20
C CYS A 73 16.76 -20.26 0.52
N ARG A 74 15.67 -20.88 0.06
CA ARG A 74 15.21 -22.16 0.61
C ARG A 74 15.79 -23.33 -0.17
N GLY A 75 15.72 -24.52 0.44
CA GLY A 75 16.14 -25.75 -0.22
C GLY A 75 15.30 -26.03 -1.46
N GLY A 76 15.97 -26.20 -2.60
CA GLY A 76 15.34 -26.50 -3.88
C GLY A 76 14.81 -25.29 -4.66
N GLU A 77 14.97 -24.05 -4.16
CA GLU A 77 14.61 -22.85 -4.93
C GLU A 77 15.74 -22.49 -5.91
N SER A 78 15.40 -22.26 -7.18
CA SER A 78 16.34 -21.76 -8.18
C SER A 78 16.38 -20.23 -8.20
N LEU A 79 17.42 -19.66 -8.81
CA LEU A 79 17.52 -18.21 -9.00
C LEU A 79 16.32 -17.66 -9.79
N ASN A 80 15.87 -18.39 -10.81
CA ASN A 80 14.74 -17.98 -11.65
C ASN A 80 13.43 -17.92 -10.85
N ASP A 81 13.19 -18.89 -9.96
CA ASP A 81 11.99 -18.91 -9.10
C ASP A 81 11.92 -17.70 -8.15
N ILE A 82 13.07 -17.12 -7.80
CA ILE A 82 13.14 -15.93 -6.95
C ILE A 82 12.93 -14.66 -7.78
N ILE A 83 13.53 -14.61 -8.98
CA ILE A 83 13.60 -13.42 -9.81
C ILE A 83 12.30 -13.16 -10.58
N GLU A 84 11.71 -14.20 -11.19
CA GLU A 84 10.53 -14.07 -12.05
C GLU A 84 9.33 -13.45 -11.32
N PRO A 85 8.91 -13.92 -10.12
CA PRO A 85 7.76 -13.35 -9.44
C PRO A 85 7.99 -11.92 -8.95
N ARG A 86 9.26 -11.49 -8.85
CA ARG A 86 9.68 -10.15 -8.40
C ARG A 86 9.95 -9.20 -9.56
N LYS A 87 9.95 -9.70 -10.81
CA LYS A 87 10.30 -8.93 -12.01
C LYS A 87 11.66 -8.25 -11.88
N ILE A 88 12.64 -8.98 -11.36
CA ILE A 88 14.04 -8.55 -11.28
C ILE A 88 14.76 -9.07 -12.55
N SER A 89 15.85 -8.44 -12.99
CA SER A 89 16.68 -9.01 -14.05
C SER A 89 17.81 -9.88 -13.48
N LYS A 90 18.16 -10.96 -14.16
CA LYS A 90 19.23 -11.88 -13.71
C LYS A 90 20.57 -11.15 -13.57
N ALA A 91 20.90 -10.32 -14.56
CA ALA A 91 22.12 -9.50 -14.57
C ALA A 91 22.23 -8.56 -13.36
N GLU A 92 21.10 -8.02 -12.88
CA GLU A 92 21.08 -7.17 -11.69
C GLU A 92 21.43 -7.94 -10.42
N VAL A 93 20.87 -9.13 -10.24
CA VAL A 93 21.15 -9.98 -9.06
C VAL A 93 22.57 -10.50 -9.10
N GLU A 94 23.07 -10.89 -10.27
CA GLU A 94 24.45 -11.33 -10.45
C GLU A 94 25.44 -10.17 -10.18
N ARG A 95 25.13 -8.95 -10.61
CA ARG A 95 25.95 -7.76 -10.31
C ARG A 95 26.04 -7.47 -8.82
N LEU A 96 24.94 -7.64 -8.08
CA LEU A 96 24.91 -7.45 -6.63
C LEU A 96 25.61 -8.58 -5.86
N ASN A 97 25.77 -9.76 -6.47
CA ASN A 97 26.32 -10.94 -5.82
C ASN A 97 27.44 -11.58 -6.68
N PRO A 98 28.61 -10.92 -6.81
CA PRO A 98 29.70 -11.40 -7.66
C PRO A 98 30.36 -12.71 -7.22
N LYS A 99 30.04 -13.21 -6.01
CA LYS A 99 30.56 -14.47 -5.43
C LYS A 99 29.50 -15.56 -5.30
N LEU A 100 28.41 -15.48 -6.05
CA LEU A 100 27.36 -16.51 -6.02
C LEU A 100 27.86 -17.82 -6.62
N GLY A 101 28.12 -18.80 -5.75
CA GLY A 101 28.27 -20.21 -6.15
C GLY A 101 26.91 -20.89 -6.34
N ALA A 102 26.88 -22.22 -6.32
CA ALA A 102 25.64 -22.98 -6.37
C ALA A 102 24.71 -22.62 -5.20
N LEU A 103 23.46 -22.24 -5.51
CA LEU A 103 22.45 -21.92 -4.51
C LEU A 103 22.10 -23.18 -3.71
N LYS A 104 22.55 -23.23 -2.45
CA LYS A 104 22.15 -24.24 -1.48
C LYS A 104 21.12 -23.66 -0.51
N ALA A 105 20.36 -24.52 0.15
CA ALA A 105 19.43 -24.13 1.20
C ALA A 105 20.14 -23.26 2.25
N GLY A 106 19.54 -22.12 2.62
CA GLY A 106 20.07 -21.19 3.62
C GLY A 106 21.08 -20.17 3.09
N THR A 107 21.40 -20.18 1.80
CA THR A 107 22.27 -19.16 1.20
C THR A 107 21.58 -17.80 1.25
N LYS A 108 22.27 -16.78 1.78
CA LYS A 108 21.79 -15.41 1.83
C LYS A 108 22.13 -14.70 0.52
N VAL A 109 21.11 -14.31 -0.24
CA VAL A 109 21.27 -13.63 -1.54
C VAL A 109 20.83 -12.18 -1.42
N LEU A 110 21.60 -11.25 -1.98
CA LEU A 110 21.19 -9.85 -2.05
C LEU A 110 20.23 -9.64 -3.21
N LEU A 111 19.07 -9.06 -2.93
CA LEU A 111 18.11 -8.65 -3.93
C LEU A 111 18.03 -7.13 -4.00
N PRO A 112 17.82 -6.55 -5.20
CA PRO A 112 17.58 -5.12 -5.35
C PRO A 112 16.41 -4.62 -4.49
N PRO A 113 16.45 -3.34 -4.06
CA PRO A 113 15.35 -2.72 -3.34
C PRO A 113 14.08 -2.57 -4.22
N GLY A 114 12.93 -2.44 -3.56
CA GLY A 114 11.66 -2.05 -4.22
C GLY A 114 10.93 -3.16 -4.99
N LYS A 115 11.59 -4.27 -5.30
CA LYS A 115 10.98 -5.38 -6.05
C LYS A 115 10.46 -6.47 -5.11
N TYR A 116 9.14 -6.48 -4.91
CA TYR A 116 8.43 -7.39 -4.01
C TYR A 116 7.34 -8.17 -4.74
N THR A 117 7.11 -9.42 -4.31
CA THR A 117 5.94 -10.18 -4.76
C THR A 117 4.66 -9.65 -4.09
N VAL A 118 3.49 -9.98 -4.65
CA VAL A 118 2.19 -9.59 -4.08
C VAL A 118 2.07 -9.98 -2.60
N ARG A 119 2.52 -11.19 -2.23
CA ARG A 119 2.53 -11.66 -0.82
C ARG A 119 3.37 -10.77 0.08
N GLU A 120 4.55 -10.43 -0.41
CA GLU A 120 5.53 -9.68 0.36
C GLU A 120 5.01 -8.26 0.54
N LYS A 121 4.38 -7.66 -0.49
CA LYS A 121 3.73 -6.35 -0.38
C LYS A 121 2.61 -6.37 0.65
N GLU A 122 1.70 -7.34 0.60
CA GLU A 122 0.63 -7.54 1.58
C GLU A 122 1.15 -7.71 3.01
N MET A 123 2.24 -8.47 3.16
CA MET A 123 2.91 -8.66 4.43
C MET A 123 3.51 -7.36 4.97
N LEU A 124 4.26 -6.63 4.15
CA LEU A 124 4.95 -5.40 4.55
C LEU A 124 3.97 -4.29 4.93
N GLN A 125 2.90 -4.10 4.13
CA GLN A 125 1.79 -3.21 4.46
C GLN A 125 1.20 -3.52 5.84
N GLY A 126 1.07 -4.81 6.16
CA GLY A 126 0.60 -5.28 7.44
C GLY A 126 1.50 -4.96 8.64
N CYS A 127 2.81 -4.89 8.42
CA CYS A 127 3.81 -4.63 9.45
C CYS A 127 4.14 -3.14 9.61
N GLY A 128 3.40 -2.25 8.93
CA GLY A 128 3.67 -0.80 8.96
C GLY A 128 4.88 -0.38 8.13
N ILE A 129 5.45 -1.30 7.33
CA ILE A 129 6.55 -1.02 6.40
C ILE A 129 5.91 -0.74 5.04
N LEU A 130 5.66 0.52 4.73
CA LEU A 130 5.17 0.92 3.42
C LEU A 130 6.32 0.80 2.40
N PRO A 131 6.17 0.01 1.32
CA PRO A 131 7.18 0.02 0.25
C PRO A 131 7.27 1.43 -0.32
N ALA A 132 8.48 1.92 -0.64
CA ALA A 132 8.69 3.30 -1.11
C ALA A 132 7.75 3.72 -2.27
N GLU A 133 7.35 2.78 -3.12
CA GLU A 133 6.37 2.99 -4.21
C GLU A 133 5.01 3.52 -3.71
N THR A 134 4.61 3.19 -2.47
CA THR A 134 3.33 3.63 -1.87
C THR A 134 3.40 5.01 -1.21
N LEU A 135 4.59 5.60 -1.08
CA LEU A 135 4.77 6.97 -0.59
C LEU A 135 4.77 8.01 -1.72
N ASN A 136 4.54 7.64 -2.99
CA ASN A 136 4.44 8.61 -4.07
C ASN A 136 3.14 9.42 -3.92
N PRO A 137 3.19 10.71 -3.52
CA PRO A 137 1.99 11.51 -3.30
C PRO A 137 1.15 11.66 -4.57
N LEU A 138 1.77 11.55 -5.75
CA LEU A 138 1.08 11.61 -7.04
C LEU A 138 0.19 10.39 -7.30
N ALA A 139 0.50 9.23 -6.70
CA ALA A 139 -0.34 8.05 -6.84
C ALA A 139 -1.69 8.21 -6.13
N VAL A 140 -1.75 9.08 -5.11
CA VAL A 140 -2.98 9.37 -4.36
C VAL A 140 -3.93 10.26 -5.16
N LEU A 141 -3.41 11.15 -6.02
CA LEU A 141 -4.20 12.09 -6.81
C LEU A 141 -5.20 11.42 -7.76
N GLY A 142 -4.93 10.19 -8.23
CA GLY A 142 -5.81 9.43 -9.12
C GLY A 142 -6.90 8.62 -8.43
N THR A 143 -6.95 8.60 -7.09
CA THR A 143 -7.92 7.77 -6.35
C THR A 143 -9.31 8.42 -6.32
N PRO A 144 -10.40 7.62 -6.24
CA PRO A 144 -11.76 8.16 -6.08
C PRO A 144 -11.91 9.09 -4.87
N VAL A 145 -11.18 8.80 -3.80
CA VAL A 145 -11.15 9.61 -2.57
C VAL A 145 -10.55 10.99 -2.82
N ALA A 146 -9.39 11.07 -3.49
CA ALA A 146 -8.76 12.34 -3.83
C ALA A 146 -9.63 13.19 -4.76
N ARG A 147 -10.27 12.58 -5.77
CA ARG A 147 -11.21 13.27 -6.67
C ARG A 147 -12.40 13.86 -5.91
N ASN A 148 -13.00 13.09 -5.01
CA ASN A 148 -14.15 13.54 -4.23
C ASN A 148 -13.77 14.65 -3.25
N ALA A 149 -12.60 14.55 -2.60
CA ALA A 149 -12.08 15.58 -1.71
C ALA A 149 -11.80 16.90 -2.47
N LEU A 150 -11.21 16.81 -3.66
CA LEU A 150 -10.96 17.97 -4.50
C LEU A 150 -12.26 18.63 -4.97
N GLY A 151 -13.26 17.83 -5.36
CA GLY A 151 -14.61 18.33 -5.66
C GLY A 151 -15.26 19.04 -4.46
N ALA A 152 -15.14 18.49 -3.26
CA ALA A 152 -15.67 19.11 -2.04
C ALA A 152 -14.97 20.44 -1.72
N MET A 153 -13.65 20.52 -1.89
CA MET A 153 -12.89 21.76 -1.68
C MET A 153 -13.28 22.85 -2.66
N ILE A 154 -13.45 22.51 -3.95
CA ILE A 154 -13.93 23.45 -4.96
C ILE A 154 -15.35 23.92 -4.62
N GLY A 155 -16.24 23.01 -4.22
CA GLY A 155 -17.61 23.34 -3.81
C GLY A 155 -17.65 24.28 -2.61
N LEU A 156 -16.85 24.01 -1.57
CA LEU A 156 -16.72 24.88 -0.39
C LEU A 156 -16.16 26.26 -0.77
N GLY A 157 -15.15 26.30 -1.64
CA GLY A 157 -14.59 27.55 -2.14
C GLY A 157 -15.60 28.39 -2.92
N ALA A 158 -16.33 27.77 -3.85
CA ALA A 158 -17.39 28.43 -4.61
C ALA A 158 -18.53 28.91 -3.70
N TYR A 159 -18.93 28.10 -2.72
CA TYR A 159 -19.93 28.50 -1.74
C TYR A 159 -19.47 29.67 -0.87
N ALA A 160 -18.20 29.66 -0.42
CA ALA A 160 -17.63 30.76 0.34
C ALA A 160 -17.57 32.06 -0.48
N MET A 161 -17.19 31.97 -1.76
CA MET A 161 -17.21 33.12 -2.68
C MET A 161 -18.64 33.64 -2.90
N TYR A 162 -19.60 32.76 -3.13
CA TYR A 162 -21.02 33.13 -3.27
C TYR A 162 -21.54 33.82 -2.01
N TRP A 163 -21.26 33.24 -0.83
CA TRP A 163 -21.69 33.82 0.45
C TRP A 163 -21.06 35.20 0.69
N ALA A 164 -19.76 35.36 0.40
CA ALA A 164 -19.08 36.65 0.49
C ALA A 164 -19.69 37.69 -0.48
N ALA A 165 -20.04 37.28 -1.70
CA ALA A 165 -20.72 38.14 -2.67
C ALA A 165 -22.12 38.56 -2.19
N CYS A 166 -22.91 37.63 -1.64
CA CYS A 166 -24.23 37.94 -1.06
C CYS A 166 -24.14 38.89 0.13
N LYS A 167 -23.19 38.66 1.04
CA LYS A 167 -22.96 39.55 2.20
C LYS A 167 -22.58 40.95 1.75
N ARG A 168 -21.67 41.08 0.77
CA ARG A 168 -21.29 42.37 0.19
C ARG A 168 -22.48 43.07 -0.48
N TYR A 169 -23.32 42.32 -1.20
CA TYR A 169 -24.52 42.88 -1.82
C TYR A 169 -25.48 43.47 -0.79
N GLN A 170 -25.60 42.86 0.39
CA GLN A 170 -26.39 43.42 1.49
C GLN A 170 -25.77 44.71 2.05
N ASP A 171 -24.43 44.76 2.20
CA ASP A 171 -23.74 45.90 2.81
C ASP A 171 -23.58 47.11 1.84
N HIS A 172 -23.39 46.87 0.54
CA HIS A 172 -23.01 47.89 -0.44
C HIS A 172 -23.88 47.92 -1.71
N GLY A 173 -24.90 47.07 -1.83
CA GLY A 173 -25.77 46.99 -3.01
C GLY A 173 -25.04 46.56 -4.29
N THR A 174 -25.40 47.13 -5.44
CA THR A 174 -24.81 46.83 -6.76
C THR A 174 -23.48 47.55 -7.05
N LYS A 175 -22.89 48.23 -6.05
CA LYS A 175 -21.66 49.03 -6.24
C LYS A 175 -20.44 48.12 -6.46
N LEU A 176 -20.03 48.00 -7.72
CA LEU A 176 -18.82 47.28 -8.14
C LEU A 176 -17.57 48.17 -7.90
N TRP A 177 -16.43 47.54 -7.61
CA TRP A 177 -15.16 48.25 -7.44
C TRP A 177 -14.81 49.04 -8.71
N GLY A 178 -14.55 50.35 -8.56
CA GLY A 178 -14.19 51.24 -9.67
C GLY A 178 -15.37 51.82 -10.47
N ASN A 179 -16.62 51.62 -10.04
CA ASN A 179 -17.80 52.20 -10.69
C ASN A 179 -18.53 53.17 -9.73
N ASP A 180 -17.80 54.13 -9.18
CA ASP A 180 -18.39 55.26 -8.48
C ASP A 180 -18.97 56.22 -9.52
N ARG A 181 -20.30 56.35 -9.58
CA ARG A 181 -20.90 57.48 -10.30
C ARG A 181 -20.64 58.74 -9.49
N GLU A 182 -20.09 59.76 -10.13
CA GLU A 182 -19.95 61.08 -9.50
C GLU A 182 -21.31 61.55 -8.99
N GLU A 183 -21.36 61.95 -7.72
CA GLU A 183 -22.57 62.55 -7.15
C GLU A 183 -22.81 63.87 -7.88
N ILE A 184 -23.88 63.93 -8.67
CA ILE A 184 -24.31 65.15 -9.32
C ILE A 184 -24.85 66.06 -8.20
N ASN A 185 -24.01 66.95 -7.70
CA ASN A 185 -24.43 68.03 -6.81
C ASN A 185 -25.45 68.88 -7.56
N GLN A 186 -26.71 68.86 -7.12
CA GLN A 186 -27.70 69.85 -7.51
C GLN A 186 -27.56 71.02 -6.53
N ASP A 187 -26.95 72.10 -7.00
CA ASP A 187 -27.04 73.44 -6.41
C ASP A 187 -28.48 73.97 -6.46
#